data_AF-A0A8H4Q3N3-F1
#
_entry.id   AF-A0A8H4Q3N3-F1
#
_cell.length_a   1.000
_cell.length_b   1.000
_cell.length_c   1.000
_cell.angle_alpha   90.00
_cell.angle_beta   90.00
_cell.angle_gamma   90.00
#
_symmetry.space_group_name_H-M   'P 1'
#
loop_
_entity.id
_entity.type
_entity.pdbx_description
1 polymer ?
#
loop_
_entity_poly.entity_id
_entity_poly.type
_entity_poly.pdbx_seq_one_letter_code
_entity_poly.pdbx_strand_id
1 'polypeptide(L)'
;MEAIRQTFKRCKARNRPALVTYVTAGFPAPGQSPGILLAMEKGGADIVEIGVPFTDPIADGPTIQTSNTVALSHGVTIESTLGMVKEARNKGLKAPVLLMGYYNPLLSYGEDRLLRDCEDASINGFIVVDLPPEEAISFRKLCNRGGLSYVPLIAPATSDTRMKILCQLADSFIYVVSRQGVTGALGFLDSRLPELVARVQKYSGNKPAAVGFGVSTREHYQSVARIADGVVVGSQIVITIQRAAVGQEAEEVERYCAHLCGHGGGDGTREVDIAEAIAEVEGPNGHDVTLEDGFNKIKDDVSFWAEFRSYYDYMGRPSRLHLAERLTEHAGGANIWLKREDLNHTGSHKINNALGQLLLAKKLGKTRIIAETGAGQHGVATATVCARFGMPCTVYMGAEDVRRQALNVFRMRLLGARVVAVEAGSKTLRDAVNEALRAWVVELDTTHYIIGSAIGPHPFPTIVRTFQSVIGNETKTQMMEERDYFY
;
A
#
# COMPACT_ATOMS: atom_id res chain seq x y z
N MET A 1 13.32 -25.45 3.35
CA MET A 1 14.08 -24.53 4.23
C MET A 1 15.59 -24.50 3.98
N GLU A 2 16.31 -25.61 3.95
CA GLU A 2 17.80 -25.59 3.85
C GLU A 2 18.32 -24.96 2.54
N ALA A 3 17.65 -25.19 1.42
CA ALA A 3 18.01 -24.57 0.14
C ALA A 3 18.04 -23.03 0.20
N ILE A 4 17.11 -22.42 0.94
CA ILE A 4 17.06 -20.96 1.15
C ILE A 4 18.28 -20.51 1.97
N ARG A 5 18.60 -21.21 3.07
CA ARG A 5 19.76 -20.90 3.91
C ARG A 5 21.06 -21.01 3.11
N GLN A 6 21.21 -22.04 2.29
CA GLN A 6 22.38 -22.22 1.43
C GLN A 6 22.49 -21.15 0.36
N THR A 7 21.36 -20.68 -0.18
CA THR A 7 21.34 -19.53 -1.08
C THR A 7 21.90 -18.28 -0.42
N PHE A 8 21.40 -17.88 0.75
CA PHE A 8 21.95 -16.70 1.45
C PHE A 8 23.43 -16.87 1.82
N LYS A 9 23.86 -18.06 2.26
CA LYS A 9 25.28 -18.36 2.52
C LYS A 9 26.14 -18.18 1.26
N ARG A 10 25.67 -18.67 0.11
CA ARG A 10 26.36 -18.55 -1.18
C ARG A 10 26.46 -17.09 -1.64
N CYS A 11 25.37 -16.31 -1.51
CA CYS A 11 25.39 -14.89 -1.87
C CYS A 11 26.35 -14.10 -0.97
N LYS A 12 26.31 -14.35 0.34
CA LYS A 12 27.25 -13.78 1.31
C LYS A 12 28.71 -14.13 1.00
N ALA A 13 29.00 -15.38 0.66
CA ALA A 13 30.35 -15.82 0.26
C ALA A 13 30.84 -15.14 -1.03
N ARG A 14 29.93 -14.65 -1.88
CA ARG A 14 30.21 -13.90 -3.11
C ARG A 14 30.15 -12.38 -2.91
N ASN A 15 30.02 -11.91 -1.66
CA ASN A 15 29.92 -10.50 -1.30
C ASN A 15 28.84 -9.73 -2.07
N ARG A 16 27.67 -10.35 -2.24
CA ARG A 16 26.49 -9.72 -2.86
C ARG A 16 25.22 -10.08 -2.10
N PRO A 17 24.17 -9.23 -2.13
CA PRO A 17 22.88 -9.62 -1.60
C PRO A 17 22.26 -10.75 -2.44
N ALA A 18 21.33 -11.49 -1.85
CA ALA A 18 20.45 -12.38 -2.60
C ALA A 18 19.35 -11.57 -3.32
N LEU A 19 19.08 -11.86 -4.59
CA LEU A 19 17.91 -11.32 -5.28
C LEU A 19 16.71 -12.23 -5.06
N VAL A 20 15.64 -11.68 -4.48
CA VAL A 20 14.37 -12.36 -4.26
C VAL A 20 13.32 -11.73 -5.18
N THR A 21 12.71 -12.51 -6.06
CA THR A 21 11.75 -12.00 -7.06
C THR A 21 10.36 -12.50 -6.82
N TYR A 22 9.33 -11.69 -7.06
CA TYR A 22 7.93 -12.07 -6.89
C TYR A 22 7.12 -11.99 -8.19
N VAL A 23 6.23 -12.95 -8.42
CA VAL A 23 5.14 -12.88 -9.42
C VAL A 23 3.89 -13.60 -8.93
N THR A 24 2.71 -13.10 -9.32
CA THR A 24 1.44 -13.79 -9.06
C THR A 24 1.28 -14.99 -10.01
N ALA A 25 0.92 -16.15 -9.45
CA ALA A 25 0.65 -17.34 -10.24
C ALA A 25 -0.48 -17.09 -11.25
N GLY A 26 -0.30 -17.57 -12.48
CA GLY A 26 -1.23 -17.39 -13.59
C GLY A 26 -1.36 -15.98 -14.14
N PHE A 27 -0.43 -15.08 -13.81
CA PHE A 27 -0.28 -13.78 -14.45
C PHE A 27 0.87 -13.77 -15.48
N PRO A 28 0.67 -13.24 -16.71
CA PRO A 28 -0.59 -12.72 -17.24
C PRO A 28 -1.56 -13.82 -17.66
N ALA A 29 -1.07 -15.03 -17.91
CA ALA A 29 -1.88 -16.24 -18.10
C ALA A 29 -1.25 -17.47 -17.42
N PRO A 30 -2.04 -18.49 -17.05
CA PRO A 30 -1.57 -19.75 -16.44
C PRO A 30 -0.38 -20.41 -17.16
N GLY A 31 -0.44 -20.53 -18.48
CA GLY A 31 0.61 -21.20 -19.27
C GLY A 31 1.94 -20.44 -19.34
N GLN A 32 1.96 -19.16 -18.98
CA GLN A 32 3.18 -18.33 -19.02
C GLN A 32 3.96 -18.35 -17.71
N SER A 33 3.31 -18.64 -16.58
CA SER A 33 3.97 -18.62 -15.27
C SER A 33 5.23 -19.50 -15.19
N PRO A 34 5.24 -20.77 -15.69
CA PRO A 34 6.45 -21.58 -15.65
C PRO A 34 7.64 -20.95 -16.39
N GLY A 35 7.38 -20.33 -17.55
CA GLY A 35 8.40 -19.62 -18.32
C GLY A 35 8.92 -18.38 -17.61
N ILE A 36 8.04 -17.63 -16.95
CA ILE A 36 8.39 -16.45 -16.16
C ILE A 36 9.26 -16.83 -14.94
N LEU A 37 8.95 -17.93 -14.24
CA LEU A 37 9.78 -18.38 -13.12
C LEU A 37 11.21 -18.71 -13.57
N LEU A 38 11.36 -19.40 -14.72
CA LEU A 38 12.67 -19.71 -15.30
C LEU A 38 13.41 -18.45 -15.74
N ALA A 39 12.70 -17.49 -16.33
CA ALA A 39 13.26 -16.21 -16.73
C ALA A 39 13.80 -15.40 -15.54
N MET A 40 13.09 -15.42 -14.41
CA MET A 40 13.60 -14.81 -13.16
C MET A 40 14.92 -15.44 -12.73
N GLU A 41 14.99 -16.78 -12.68
CA GLU A 41 16.22 -17.49 -12.32
C GLU A 41 17.37 -17.20 -13.29
N LYS A 42 17.11 -17.26 -14.61
CA LYS A 42 18.11 -16.94 -15.64
C LYS A 42 18.60 -15.50 -15.53
N GLY A 43 17.72 -14.58 -15.22
CA GLY A 43 18.04 -13.18 -14.98
C GLY A 43 18.78 -12.93 -13.66
N GLY A 44 18.97 -13.95 -12.81
CA GLY A 44 19.79 -13.86 -11.61
C GLY A 44 19.02 -13.91 -10.29
N ALA A 45 17.72 -14.22 -10.31
CA ALA A 45 16.97 -14.45 -9.07
C ALA A 45 17.56 -15.65 -8.31
N ASP A 46 17.87 -15.43 -7.03
CA ASP A 46 18.38 -16.46 -6.14
C ASP A 46 17.28 -17.21 -5.41
N ILE A 47 16.14 -16.53 -5.19
CA ILE A 47 14.91 -17.06 -4.56
C ILE A 47 13.74 -16.50 -5.35
N VAL A 48 12.72 -17.32 -5.58
CA VAL A 48 11.50 -16.95 -6.29
C VAL A 48 10.31 -17.05 -5.36
N GLU A 49 9.51 -16.01 -5.28
CA GLU A 49 8.23 -15.95 -4.59
C GLU A 49 7.13 -16.07 -5.65
N ILE A 50 6.25 -17.05 -5.47
CA ILE A 50 5.05 -17.19 -6.30
C ILE A 50 3.81 -16.88 -5.47
N GLY A 51 3.09 -15.85 -5.88
CA GLY A 51 1.88 -15.36 -5.23
C GLY A 51 0.69 -16.26 -5.53
N VAL A 52 0.07 -16.84 -4.49
CA VAL A 52 -1.23 -17.51 -4.60
C VAL A 52 -2.31 -16.43 -4.71
N PRO A 53 -3.10 -16.39 -5.80
CA PRO A 53 -4.08 -15.34 -5.97
C PRO A 53 -5.20 -15.44 -4.94
N PHE A 54 -5.63 -14.29 -4.43
CA PHE A 54 -6.67 -14.17 -3.42
C PHE A 54 -7.65 -13.04 -3.76
N THR A 55 -8.93 -13.21 -3.40
CA THR A 55 -10.02 -12.28 -3.70
C THR A 55 -9.93 -10.99 -2.92
N ASP A 56 -9.36 -11.05 -1.71
CA ASP A 56 -9.29 -9.91 -0.78
C ASP A 56 -7.84 -9.57 -0.39
N PRO A 57 -6.96 -9.23 -1.35
CA PRO A 57 -5.54 -9.03 -1.12
C PRO A 57 -5.24 -7.66 -0.49
N ILE A 58 -5.69 -7.45 0.76
CA ILE A 58 -5.66 -6.16 1.46
C ILE A 58 -4.25 -5.64 1.80
N ALA A 59 -3.25 -6.52 1.87
CA ALA A 59 -1.86 -6.16 2.15
C ALA A 59 -1.05 -5.83 0.87
N ASP A 60 -1.59 -6.15 -0.30
CA ASP A 60 -0.92 -6.01 -1.58
C ASP A 60 -1.20 -4.68 -2.25
N GLY A 61 -0.22 -4.18 -3.02
CA GLY A 61 -0.39 -2.92 -3.73
C GLY A 61 -1.16 -3.06 -5.03
N PRO A 62 -1.62 -1.94 -5.61
CA PRO A 62 -2.55 -1.97 -6.74
C PRO A 62 -2.06 -2.82 -7.92
N THR A 63 -0.75 -2.84 -8.17
CA THR A 63 -0.13 -3.67 -9.20
C THR A 63 -0.36 -5.15 -8.93
N ILE A 64 -0.11 -5.59 -7.70
CA ILE A 64 -0.27 -6.99 -7.29
C ILE A 64 -1.75 -7.36 -7.16
N GLN A 65 -2.61 -6.44 -6.70
CA GLN A 65 -4.07 -6.66 -6.70
C GLN A 65 -4.61 -6.87 -8.12
N THR A 66 -4.09 -6.12 -9.10
CA THR A 66 -4.45 -6.29 -10.51
C THR A 66 -4.02 -7.65 -11.04
N SER A 67 -2.79 -8.11 -10.75
CA SER A 67 -2.35 -9.44 -11.15
C SER A 67 -3.13 -10.57 -10.48
N ASN A 68 -3.55 -10.39 -9.21
CA ASN A 68 -4.47 -11.29 -8.51
C ASN A 68 -5.81 -11.38 -9.25
N THR A 69 -6.42 -10.25 -9.61
CA THR A 69 -7.72 -10.20 -10.31
C THR A 69 -7.65 -10.93 -11.66
N VAL A 70 -6.58 -10.72 -12.43
CA VAL A 70 -6.37 -11.40 -13.72
C VAL A 70 -6.18 -12.90 -13.52
N ALA A 71 -5.36 -13.31 -12.55
CA ALA A 71 -5.16 -14.72 -12.24
C ALA A 71 -6.47 -15.41 -11.81
N LEU A 72 -7.27 -14.75 -10.96
CA LEU A 72 -8.59 -15.26 -10.54
C LEU A 72 -9.56 -15.38 -11.73
N SER A 73 -9.53 -14.46 -12.69
CA SER A 73 -10.36 -14.57 -13.90
C SER A 73 -10.00 -15.78 -14.78
N HIS A 74 -8.78 -16.31 -14.64
CA HIS A 74 -8.35 -17.55 -15.27
C HIS A 74 -8.61 -18.80 -14.41
N GLY A 75 -9.30 -18.66 -13.28
CA GLY A 75 -9.62 -19.78 -12.38
C GLY A 75 -8.39 -20.36 -11.67
N VAL A 76 -7.36 -19.55 -11.44
CA VAL A 76 -6.13 -20.00 -10.77
C VAL A 76 -6.43 -20.32 -9.30
N THR A 77 -6.05 -21.54 -8.90
CA THR A 77 -6.17 -22.10 -7.55
C THR A 77 -4.80 -22.49 -7.00
N ILE A 78 -4.72 -22.81 -5.70
CA ILE A 78 -3.50 -23.38 -5.08
C ILE A 78 -3.01 -24.60 -5.85
N GLU A 79 -3.91 -25.52 -6.22
CA GLU A 79 -3.56 -26.73 -6.98
C GLU A 79 -2.92 -26.38 -8.33
N SER A 80 -3.51 -25.44 -9.06
CA SER A 80 -2.93 -24.97 -10.33
C SER A 80 -1.60 -24.22 -10.13
N THR A 81 -1.45 -23.45 -9.04
CA THR A 81 -0.20 -22.77 -8.70
C THR A 81 0.92 -23.77 -8.45
N LEU A 82 0.65 -24.82 -7.67
CA LEU A 82 1.60 -25.92 -7.44
C LEU A 82 1.93 -26.65 -8.75
N GLY A 83 0.92 -26.85 -9.62
CA GLY A 83 1.12 -27.40 -10.97
C GLY A 83 2.08 -26.56 -11.82
N MET A 84 1.93 -25.23 -11.82
CA MET A 84 2.84 -24.32 -12.53
C MET A 84 4.28 -24.40 -12.00
N VAL A 85 4.46 -24.53 -10.69
CA VAL A 85 5.78 -24.71 -10.09
C VAL A 85 6.37 -26.07 -10.50
N LYS A 86 5.59 -27.17 -10.45
CA LYS A 86 6.03 -28.49 -10.92
C LYS A 86 6.47 -28.45 -12.38
N GLU A 87 5.72 -27.76 -13.23
CA GLU A 87 6.10 -27.58 -14.64
C GLU A 87 7.41 -26.80 -14.78
N ALA A 88 7.59 -25.72 -14.02
CA ALA A 88 8.84 -24.95 -14.02
C ALA A 88 10.03 -25.80 -13.53
N ARG A 89 9.84 -26.62 -12.49
CA ARG A 89 10.85 -27.60 -12.01
C ARG A 89 11.23 -28.60 -13.10
N ASN A 90 10.24 -29.17 -13.78
CA ASN A 90 10.47 -30.11 -14.90
C ASN A 90 11.23 -29.45 -16.06
N LYS A 91 11.05 -28.15 -16.26
CA LYS A 91 11.79 -27.33 -17.24
C LYS A 91 13.15 -26.83 -16.74
N GLY A 92 13.54 -27.15 -15.52
CA GLY A 92 14.89 -26.92 -15.00
C GLY A 92 15.03 -25.84 -13.93
N LEU A 93 13.94 -25.32 -13.35
CA LEU A 93 13.99 -24.30 -12.30
C LEU A 93 14.69 -24.85 -11.04
N LYS A 94 15.83 -24.29 -10.63
CA LYS A 94 16.61 -24.74 -9.45
C LYS A 94 16.46 -23.82 -8.24
N ALA A 95 16.13 -22.56 -8.46
CA ALA A 95 15.98 -21.54 -7.42
C ALA A 95 14.95 -22.00 -6.37
N PRO A 96 15.21 -21.83 -5.07
CA PRO A 96 14.22 -22.07 -4.05
C PRO A 96 12.95 -21.25 -4.31
N VAL A 97 11.78 -21.89 -4.18
CA VAL A 97 10.48 -21.25 -4.39
C VAL A 97 9.73 -21.11 -3.07
N LEU A 98 9.20 -19.93 -2.80
CA LEU A 98 8.33 -19.61 -1.68
C LEU A 98 6.90 -19.39 -2.18
N LEU A 99 5.92 -19.97 -1.50
CA LEU A 99 4.52 -19.58 -1.68
C LEU A 99 4.25 -18.33 -0.86
N MET A 100 3.83 -17.25 -1.52
CA MET A 100 3.39 -16.03 -0.86
C MET A 100 1.89 -15.89 -1.00
N GLY A 101 1.17 -15.56 0.08
CA GLY A 101 -0.28 -15.41 0.02
C GLY A 101 -0.93 -15.14 1.36
N TYR A 102 -2.25 -15.34 1.41
CA TYR A 102 -3.08 -15.13 2.60
C TYR A 102 -3.42 -16.47 3.24
N TYR A 103 -3.72 -16.46 4.53
CA TYR A 103 -3.95 -17.68 5.29
C TYR A 103 -5.25 -18.39 4.91
N ASN A 104 -6.30 -17.62 4.59
CA ASN A 104 -7.62 -18.19 4.30
C ASN A 104 -7.63 -19.23 3.15
N PRO A 105 -7.03 -18.96 1.96
CA PRO A 105 -6.89 -19.98 0.92
C PRO A 105 -6.11 -21.22 1.36
N LEU A 106 -5.02 -21.04 2.12
CA LEU A 106 -4.18 -22.14 2.60
C LEU A 106 -4.95 -23.03 3.59
N LEU A 107 -5.70 -22.41 4.49
CA LEU A 107 -6.57 -23.09 5.45
C LEU A 107 -7.70 -23.85 4.74
N SER A 108 -8.35 -23.22 3.76
CA SER A 108 -9.43 -23.82 2.96
C SER A 108 -8.96 -25.04 2.14
N TYR A 109 -7.72 -25.01 1.65
CA TYR A 109 -7.11 -26.15 0.95
C TYR A 109 -6.81 -27.35 1.90
N GLY A 110 -6.69 -27.07 3.19
CA GLY A 110 -6.33 -28.02 4.24
C GLY A 110 -4.82 -28.09 4.46
N GLU A 111 -4.36 -27.81 5.68
CA GLU A 111 -2.93 -27.65 5.99
C GLU A 111 -2.11 -28.94 5.75
N ASP A 112 -2.60 -30.11 6.14
CA ASP A 112 -1.90 -31.39 5.89
C ASP A 112 -1.80 -31.71 4.40
N ARG A 113 -2.85 -31.42 3.62
CA ARG A 113 -2.84 -31.58 2.17
C ARG A 113 -1.85 -30.59 1.54
N LEU A 114 -1.90 -29.32 1.96
CA LEU A 114 -1.01 -28.27 1.49
C LEU A 114 0.46 -28.67 1.64
N LEU A 115 0.87 -29.17 2.81
CA LEU A 115 2.27 -29.54 3.06
C LEU A 115 2.75 -30.66 2.13
N ARG A 116 1.95 -31.72 1.97
CA ARG A 116 2.29 -32.84 1.06
C ARG A 116 2.41 -32.36 -0.39
N ASP A 117 1.43 -31.60 -0.85
CA ASP A 117 1.41 -31.14 -2.24
C ASP A 117 2.54 -30.10 -2.49
N CYS A 118 2.92 -29.33 -1.47
CA CYS A 118 4.07 -28.42 -1.50
C CYS A 118 5.40 -29.18 -1.58
N GLU A 119 5.55 -30.26 -0.82
CA GLU A 119 6.72 -31.15 -0.88
C GLU A 119 6.86 -31.75 -2.29
N ASP A 120 5.77 -32.29 -2.83
CA ASP A 120 5.73 -32.82 -4.20
C ASP A 120 6.04 -31.75 -5.27
N ALA A 121 5.65 -30.49 -5.03
CA ALA A 121 5.95 -29.37 -5.92
C ALA A 121 7.35 -28.77 -5.71
N SER A 122 8.13 -29.27 -4.75
CA SER A 122 9.42 -28.71 -4.36
C SER A 122 9.33 -27.21 -3.98
N ILE A 123 8.28 -26.86 -3.24
CA ILE A 123 8.18 -25.59 -2.50
C ILE A 123 9.12 -25.64 -1.30
N ASN A 124 9.70 -24.50 -0.92
CA ASN A 124 10.72 -24.44 0.13
C ASN A 124 10.26 -23.69 1.39
N GLY A 125 9.12 -23.02 1.33
CA GLY A 125 8.53 -22.28 2.45
C GLY A 125 7.35 -21.40 2.06
N PHE A 126 6.89 -20.63 3.05
CA PHE A 126 5.73 -19.77 2.96
C PHE A 126 6.04 -18.36 3.48
N ILE A 127 5.42 -17.37 2.85
CA ILE A 127 5.22 -16.02 3.35
C ILE A 127 3.70 -15.83 3.45
N VAL A 128 3.16 -15.80 4.67
CA VAL A 128 1.72 -15.60 4.90
C VAL A 128 1.51 -14.20 5.44
N VAL A 129 0.92 -13.32 4.63
CA VAL A 129 0.97 -11.87 4.86
C VAL A 129 0.03 -11.38 5.97
N ASP A 130 -1.03 -12.15 6.24
CA ASP A 130 -2.10 -11.85 7.20
C ASP A 130 -2.08 -12.74 8.44
N LEU A 131 -1.05 -13.59 8.62
CA LEU A 131 -0.92 -14.49 9.77
C LEU A 131 0.05 -13.90 10.81
N PRO A 132 -0.46 -13.25 11.88
CA PRO A 132 0.40 -12.66 12.90
C PRO A 132 1.16 -13.74 13.70
N PRO A 133 2.33 -13.41 14.27
CA PRO A 133 3.20 -14.39 14.93
C PRO A 133 2.53 -15.13 16.09
N GLU A 134 1.60 -14.48 16.78
CA GLU A 134 0.83 -15.05 17.88
C GLU A 134 -0.09 -16.20 17.41
N GLU A 135 -0.58 -16.14 16.18
CA GLU A 135 -1.46 -17.14 15.56
C GLU A 135 -0.69 -18.14 14.68
N ALA A 136 0.50 -17.76 14.21
CA ALA A 136 1.33 -18.57 13.33
C ALA A 136 1.96 -19.82 14.01
N ILE A 137 1.80 -20.01 15.33
CA ILE A 137 2.49 -21.06 16.08
C ILE A 137 2.11 -22.46 15.58
N SER A 138 0.83 -22.73 15.34
CA SER A 138 0.35 -24.03 14.83
C SER A 138 0.86 -24.28 13.42
N PHE A 139 0.63 -23.34 12.52
CA PHE A 139 1.05 -23.44 11.12
C PHE A 139 2.57 -23.56 10.98
N ARG A 140 3.35 -22.82 11.78
CA ARG A 140 4.81 -22.94 11.79
C ARG A 140 5.29 -24.32 12.25
N LYS A 141 4.65 -24.92 13.26
CA LYS A 141 4.98 -26.29 13.69
C LYS A 141 4.76 -27.28 12.55
N LEU A 142 3.70 -27.09 11.77
CA LEU A 142 3.43 -27.88 10.58
C LEU A 142 4.50 -27.67 9.49
N CYS A 143 4.84 -26.42 9.16
CA CYS A 143 5.93 -26.12 8.23
C CYS A 143 7.26 -26.79 8.63
N ASN A 144 7.61 -26.73 9.92
CA ASN A 144 8.83 -27.37 10.44
C ASN A 144 8.82 -28.89 10.29
N ARG A 145 7.68 -29.55 10.51
CA ARG A 145 7.53 -31.00 10.30
C ARG A 145 7.77 -31.38 8.83
N GLY A 146 7.35 -30.53 7.89
CA GLY A 146 7.59 -30.71 6.45
C GLY A 146 8.92 -30.16 5.93
N GLY A 147 9.81 -29.65 6.79
CA GLY A 147 11.08 -29.03 6.35
C GLY A 147 10.90 -27.74 5.52
N LEU A 148 9.71 -27.13 5.57
CA LEU A 148 9.35 -25.89 4.88
C LEU A 148 9.64 -24.69 5.78
N SER A 149 10.14 -23.59 5.21
CA SER A 149 10.42 -22.37 5.97
C SER A 149 9.16 -21.58 6.21
N TYR A 150 8.95 -21.08 7.43
CA TYR A 150 8.05 -19.95 7.66
C TYR A 150 8.87 -18.65 7.66
N VAL A 151 8.51 -17.68 6.80
CA VAL A 151 9.22 -16.40 6.67
C VAL A 151 8.36 -15.30 7.30
N PRO A 152 8.76 -14.75 8.46
CA PRO A 152 8.00 -13.70 9.13
C PRO A 152 8.24 -12.32 8.48
N LEU A 153 7.21 -11.47 8.55
CA LEU A 153 7.28 -10.08 8.09
C LEU A 153 7.52 -9.12 9.26
N ILE A 154 8.41 -8.15 9.07
CA ILE A 154 8.69 -7.07 10.02
C ILE A 154 8.49 -5.73 9.32
N ALA A 155 7.66 -4.87 9.92
CA ALA A 155 7.32 -3.54 9.42
C ALA A 155 7.93 -2.44 10.32
N PRO A 156 7.96 -1.16 9.88
CA PRO A 156 8.53 -0.07 10.67
C PRO A 156 7.87 0.11 12.03
N ALA A 157 6.56 -0.11 12.12
CA ALA A 157 5.78 -0.04 13.36
C ALA A 157 5.88 -1.29 14.26
N THR A 158 6.64 -2.32 13.86
CA THR A 158 6.85 -3.49 14.72
C THR A 158 7.63 -3.08 15.97
N SER A 159 7.02 -3.26 17.14
CA SER A 159 7.67 -3.01 18.43
C SER A 159 8.86 -3.95 18.65
N ASP A 160 9.84 -3.55 19.44
CA ASP A 160 11.02 -4.37 19.76
C ASP A 160 10.64 -5.72 20.39
N THR A 161 9.61 -5.75 21.23
CA THR A 161 9.10 -6.99 21.83
C THR A 161 8.58 -7.95 20.77
N ARG A 162 7.77 -7.46 19.82
CA ARG A 162 7.24 -8.27 18.72
C ARG A 162 8.34 -8.67 17.72
N MET A 163 9.30 -7.78 17.48
CA MET A 163 10.44 -8.03 16.61
C MET A 163 11.30 -9.21 17.11
N LYS A 164 11.57 -9.28 18.42
CA LYS A 164 12.27 -10.42 19.04
C LYS A 164 11.56 -11.75 18.79
N ILE A 165 10.24 -11.78 18.95
CA ILE A 165 9.42 -12.97 18.71
C ILE A 165 9.51 -13.38 17.24
N LEU A 166 9.29 -12.44 16.31
CA LEU A 166 9.37 -12.69 14.87
C LEU A 166 10.74 -13.22 14.44
N CYS A 167 11.83 -12.62 14.94
CA CYS A 167 13.19 -13.07 14.67
C CYS A 167 13.47 -14.50 15.20
N GLN A 168 12.87 -14.88 16.33
CA GLN A 168 12.97 -16.25 16.85
C GLN A 168 12.17 -17.25 16.03
N LEU A 169 11.01 -16.84 15.50
CA LEU A 169 10.16 -17.66 14.64
C LEU A 169 10.74 -17.87 13.24
N ALA A 170 11.57 -16.94 12.74
CA ALA A 170 12.17 -17.05 11.42
C ALA A 170 13.04 -18.31 11.30
N ASP A 171 12.76 -19.15 10.31
CA ASP A 171 13.53 -20.38 10.10
C ASP A 171 14.67 -20.21 9.08
N SER A 172 14.53 -19.31 8.11
CA SER A 172 15.52 -19.07 7.06
C SER A 172 16.01 -17.62 7.00
N PHE A 173 15.13 -16.68 6.69
CA PHE A 173 15.41 -15.24 6.66
C PHE A 173 14.20 -14.46 7.21
N ILE A 174 14.41 -13.16 7.47
CA ILE A 174 13.36 -12.22 7.84
C ILE A 174 13.01 -11.36 6.64
N TYR A 175 11.72 -11.23 6.35
CA TYR A 175 11.23 -10.29 5.34
C TYR A 175 10.98 -8.93 6.02
N VAL A 176 11.74 -7.91 5.63
CA VAL A 176 11.56 -6.53 6.12
C VAL A 176 10.75 -5.74 5.09
N VAL A 177 9.54 -5.36 5.46
CA VAL A 177 8.71 -4.46 4.65
C VAL A 177 9.07 -3.03 5.02
N SER A 178 9.48 -2.23 4.04
CA SER A 178 9.93 -0.85 4.31
C SER A 178 8.78 0.16 4.46
N ARG A 179 7.54 -0.22 4.17
CA ARG A 179 6.41 0.72 4.15
C ARG A 179 5.31 0.32 5.12
N GLN A 180 4.75 1.31 5.82
CA GLN A 180 3.38 1.24 6.31
C GLN A 180 2.44 1.47 5.11
N GLY A 181 2.18 0.42 4.33
CA GLY A 181 1.32 0.50 3.15
C GLY A 181 1.81 -0.34 1.96
N VAL A 182 0.87 -0.56 1.05
CA VAL A 182 0.92 -1.59 0.01
C VAL A 182 1.97 -1.36 -1.10
N THR A 183 2.47 -2.43 -1.70
CA THR A 183 3.62 -2.48 -2.63
C THR A 183 3.43 -1.74 -3.97
N GLY A 184 4.22 -0.71 -4.28
CA GLY A 184 4.36 -0.20 -5.67
C GLY A 184 4.41 1.31 -5.96
N ALA A 185 4.53 2.22 -4.99
CA ALA A 185 4.73 3.66 -5.29
C ALA A 185 6.23 4.04 -5.42
N LEU A 186 6.61 4.80 -6.44
CA LEU A 186 8.00 5.22 -6.73
C LEU A 186 8.58 6.19 -5.68
N GLY A 187 9.91 6.22 -5.51
CA GLY A 187 10.60 7.49 -5.20
C GLY A 187 11.86 7.45 -4.32
N PHE A 188 11.76 7.11 -3.03
CA PHE A 188 12.86 7.40 -2.08
C PHE A 188 12.95 6.37 -0.95
N LEU A 189 14.19 6.00 -0.61
CA LEU A 189 14.51 5.25 0.61
C LEU A 189 13.92 5.95 1.81
N ASP A 190 13.12 5.23 2.62
CA ASP A 190 12.77 5.72 3.95
C ASP A 190 14.10 5.97 4.65
N SER A 191 14.35 7.21 5.09
CA SER A 191 15.58 7.60 5.79
C SER A 191 15.80 6.75 7.06
N ARG A 192 14.74 6.10 7.57
CA ARG A 192 14.75 5.19 8.71
C ARG A 192 14.95 3.72 8.33
N LEU A 193 15.04 3.37 7.05
CA LEU A 193 15.25 1.97 6.62
C LEU A 193 16.58 1.39 7.16
N PRO A 194 17.72 2.11 7.14
CA PRO A 194 18.95 1.62 7.77
C PRO A 194 18.77 1.33 9.27
N GLU A 195 18.02 2.18 9.99
CA GLU A 195 17.71 1.98 11.40
C GLU A 195 16.83 0.74 11.62
N LEU A 196 15.79 0.55 10.80
CA LEU A 196 14.93 -0.63 10.87
C LEU A 196 15.72 -1.92 10.62
N VAL A 197 16.57 -1.94 9.59
CA VAL A 197 17.39 -3.12 9.28
C VAL A 197 18.39 -3.40 10.41
N ALA A 198 19.02 -2.37 10.98
CA ALA A 198 19.89 -2.51 12.15
C ALA A 198 19.13 -3.07 13.37
N ARG A 199 17.89 -2.62 13.62
CA ARG A 199 17.01 -3.18 14.67
C ARG A 199 16.70 -4.66 14.43
N VAL A 200 16.41 -5.06 13.19
CA VAL A 200 16.17 -6.47 12.85
C VAL A 200 17.43 -7.30 13.06
N GLN A 201 18.58 -6.84 12.57
CA GLN A 201 19.88 -7.53 12.71
C GLN A 201 20.26 -7.73 14.18
N LYS A 202 19.94 -6.78 15.06
CA LYS A 202 20.16 -6.90 16.51
C LYS A 202 19.45 -8.11 17.12
N TYR A 203 18.27 -8.47 16.63
CA TYR A 203 17.45 -9.56 17.18
C TYR A 203 17.43 -10.82 16.31
N SER A 204 17.91 -10.78 15.07
CA SER A 204 17.79 -11.88 14.09
C SER A 204 18.61 -13.12 14.45
N GLY A 205 19.63 -12.98 15.31
CA GLY A 205 20.54 -14.08 15.64
C GLY A 205 21.34 -14.56 14.42
N ASN A 206 21.85 -13.61 13.62
CA ASN A 206 22.57 -13.84 12.35
C ASN A 206 21.72 -14.40 11.21
N LYS A 207 20.40 -14.47 11.36
CA LYS A 207 19.52 -14.79 10.23
C LYS A 207 19.51 -13.60 9.25
N PRO A 208 19.59 -13.86 7.93
CA PRO A 208 19.57 -12.83 6.90
C PRO A 208 18.31 -11.97 6.96
N ALA A 209 18.44 -10.69 6.65
CA ALA A 209 17.32 -9.79 6.41
C ALA A 209 17.20 -9.49 4.90
N ALA A 210 16.05 -9.82 4.32
CA ALA A 210 15.72 -9.44 2.95
C ALA A 210 14.71 -8.28 2.97
N VAL A 211 14.99 -7.23 2.21
CA VAL A 211 14.22 -6.00 2.27
C VAL A 211 13.37 -5.83 1.02
N GLY A 212 12.05 -5.71 1.21
CA GLY A 212 11.09 -5.32 0.17
C GLY A 212 10.88 -3.82 0.16
N PHE A 213 11.61 -3.13 -0.71
CA PHE A 213 11.67 -1.66 -0.79
C PHE A 213 11.17 -1.13 -2.15
N GLY A 214 10.01 -1.60 -2.66
CA GLY A 214 9.46 -1.07 -3.93
C GLY A 214 10.51 -0.95 -5.06
N VAL A 215 11.46 -1.88 -5.09
CA VAL A 215 12.69 -1.77 -5.88
C VAL A 215 12.30 -1.85 -7.34
N SER A 216 12.63 -0.81 -8.08
CA SER A 216 12.23 -0.66 -9.49
C SER A 216 13.41 -0.44 -10.41
N THR A 217 14.49 0.19 -9.92
CA THR A 217 15.70 0.48 -10.68
C THR A 217 16.93 -0.19 -10.07
N ARG A 218 18.04 -0.18 -10.80
CA ARG A 218 19.32 -0.70 -10.33
C ARG A 218 19.86 0.10 -9.14
N GLU A 219 19.62 1.41 -9.11
CA GLU A 219 20.05 2.32 -8.03
C GLU A 219 19.29 2.00 -6.74
N HIS A 220 17.98 1.71 -6.84
CA HIS A 220 17.20 1.19 -5.72
C HIS A 220 17.75 -0.16 -5.24
N TYR A 221 18.08 -1.06 -6.17
CA TYR A 221 18.66 -2.35 -5.82
C TYR A 221 20.00 -2.19 -5.08
N GLN A 222 20.91 -1.36 -5.62
CA GLN A 222 22.23 -1.12 -5.04
C GLN A 222 22.18 -0.44 -3.67
N SER A 223 21.24 0.46 -3.46
CA SER A 223 21.10 1.16 -2.18
C SER A 223 20.59 0.23 -1.08
N VAL A 224 19.63 -0.65 -1.37
CA VAL A 224 19.17 -1.71 -0.44
C VAL A 224 20.26 -2.76 -0.23
N ALA A 225 20.98 -3.13 -1.29
CA ALA A 225 22.09 -4.09 -1.25
C ALA A 225 23.20 -3.71 -0.25
N ARG A 226 23.40 -2.41 0.02
CA ARG A 226 24.41 -1.92 0.97
C ARG A 226 24.04 -2.18 2.44
N ILE A 227 22.75 -2.34 2.73
CA ILE A 227 22.24 -2.41 4.11
C ILE A 227 21.59 -3.75 4.45
N ALA A 228 21.26 -4.59 3.47
CA ALA A 228 20.53 -5.84 3.65
C ALA A 228 21.22 -7.05 3.02
N ASP A 229 20.95 -8.24 3.56
CA ASP A 229 21.47 -9.52 3.02
C ASP A 229 20.73 -9.96 1.75
N GLY A 230 19.53 -9.43 1.51
CA GLY A 230 18.73 -9.71 0.33
C GLY A 230 17.88 -8.51 -0.10
N VAL A 231 17.58 -8.45 -1.39
CA VAL A 231 16.72 -7.42 -2.00
C VAL A 231 15.51 -8.10 -2.61
N VAL A 232 14.30 -7.68 -2.21
CA VAL A 232 13.05 -8.23 -2.74
C VAL A 232 12.45 -7.30 -3.80
N VAL A 233 12.10 -7.87 -4.96
CA VAL A 233 11.55 -7.17 -6.12
C VAL A 233 10.25 -7.84 -6.56
N GLY A 234 9.12 -7.15 -6.40
CA GLY A 234 7.80 -7.68 -6.76
C GLY A 234 7.06 -6.84 -7.80
N SER A 235 6.47 -5.72 -7.38
CA SER A 235 5.58 -4.93 -8.25
C SER A 235 6.23 -4.52 -9.58
N GLN A 236 7.53 -4.23 -9.61
CA GLN A 236 8.17 -3.85 -10.87
C GLN A 236 8.24 -5.01 -11.88
N ILE A 237 8.42 -6.25 -11.44
CA ILE A 237 8.38 -7.42 -12.33
C ILE A 237 6.98 -7.57 -12.93
N VAL A 238 5.93 -7.42 -12.13
CA VAL A 238 4.55 -7.46 -12.62
C VAL A 238 4.29 -6.34 -13.63
N ILE A 239 4.85 -5.14 -13.42
CA ILE A 239 4.80 -4.03 -14.40
C ILE A 239 5.58 -4.37 -15.68
N THR A 240 6.74 -5.00 -15.58
CA THR A 240 7.52 -5.46 -16.73
C THR A 240 6.71 -6.43 -17.58
N ILE A 241 6.04 -7.40 -16.95
CA ILE A 241 5.13 -8.34 -17.61
C ILE A 241 3.97 -7.60 -18.29
N GLN A 242 3.36 -6.61 -17.63
CA GLN A 242 2.25 -5.82 -18.18
C GLN A 242 2.63 -4.99 -19.42
N ARG A 243 3.89 -4.56 -19.51
CA ARG A 243 4.40 -3.71 -20.60
C ARG A 243 5.02 -4.49 -21.74
N ALA A 244 5.40 -5.73 -21.51
CA ALA A 244 5.98 -6.58 -22.52
C ALA A 244 4.99 -6.84 -23.67
N ALA A 245 5.52 -6.96 -24.89
CA ALA A 245 4.70 -7.41 -26.00
C ALA A 245 4.25 -8.86 -25.76
N VAL A 246 3.10 -9.23 -26.33
CA VAL A 246 2.54 -10.57 -26.18
C VAL A 246 3.55 -11.62 -26.65
N GLY A 247 3.88 -12.57 -25.78
CA GLY A 247 4.86 -13.63 -26.04
C GLY A 247 6.31 -13.27 -25.70
N GLN A 248 6.60 -12.02 -25.30
CA GLN A 248 7.93 -11.56 -24.88
C GLN A 248 8.06 -11.37 -23.36
N GLU A 249 7.02 -11.71 -22.58
CA GLU A 249 6.95 -11.41 -21.15
C GLU A 249 8.10 -12.05 -20.36
N ALA A 250 8.43 -13.31 -20.67
CA ALA A 250 9.53 -14.01 -20.02
C ALA A 250 10.89 -13.38 -20.39
N GLU A 251 11.10 -12.99 -21.64
CA GLU A 251 12.35 -12.36 -22.09
C GLU A 251 12.57 -11.01 -21.41
N GLU A 252 11.53 -10.19 -21.30
CA GLU A 252 11.60 -8.88 -20.63
C GLU A 252 11.85 -9.03 -19.12
N VAL A 253 11.26 -10.04 -18.47
CA VAL A 253 11.54 -10.35 -17.06
C VAL A 253 12.99 -10.79 -16.86
N GLU A 254 13.51 -11.65 -17.73
CA GLU A 254 14.92 -12.09 -17.70
C GLU A 254 15.86 -10.89 -17.85
N ARG A 255 15.62 -10.05 -18.85
CA ARG A 255 16.41 -8.84 -19.13
C ARG A 255 16.37 -7.86 -17.96
N TYR A 256 15.19 -7.64 -17.37
CA TYR A 256 15.03 -6.76 -16.21
C TYR A 256 15.79 -7.27 -14.99
N CYS A 257 15.67 -8.56 -14.65
CA CYS A 257 16.40 -9.15 -13.53
C CYS A 257 17.92 -9.08 -13.77
N ALA A 258 18.36 -9.41 -14.99
CA ALA A 258 19.78 -9.34 -15.37
C ALA A 258 20.32 -7.91 -15.27
N HIS A 259 19.53 -6.91 -15.64
CA HIS A 259 19.88 -5.50 -15.51
C HIS A 259 20.11 -5.09 -14.03
N LEU A 260 19.22 -5.51 -13.11
CA LEU A 260 19.40 -5.27 -11.68
C LEU A 260 20.69 -5.93 -11.14
N CYS A 261 20.97 -7.16 -11.57
CA CYS A 261 22.19 -7.89 -11.19
C CYS A 261 23.45 -7.43 -11.93
N GLY A 262 23.32 -6.54 -12.92
CA GLY A 262 24.42 -5.99 -13.70
C GLY A 262 25.04 -6.87 -14.78
N HIS A 263 24.28 -7.82 -15.33
CA HIS A 263 24.74 -8.78 -16.33
C HIS A 263 24.31 -8.45 -17.79
N GLY A 264 24.06 -7.17 -18.13
CA GLY A 264 23.71 -6.75 -19.50
C GLY A 264 24.50 -5.53 -19.97
N GLY A 265 25.07 -5.59 -21.17
CA GLY A 265 25.71 -4.47 -21.85
C GLY A 265 24.78 -3.81 -22.89
N GLY A 266 24.67 -2.48 -22.84
CA GLY A 266 23.85 -1.63 -23.74
C GLY A 266 22.34 -1.71 -23.45
N ASP A 267 21.53 -0.66 -23.47
CA ASP A 267 21.65 0.74 -23.90
C ASP A 267 20.90 1.58 -22.86
N GLY A 268 21.57 2.61 -22.31
CA GLY A 268 21.01 3.41 -21.24
C GLY A 268 19.96 4.36 -21.81
N THR A 269 18.67 4.10 -21.55
CA THR A 269 17.69 5.17 -21.53
C THR A 269 18.07 6.13 -20.41
N ARG A 270 18.85 7.16 -20.77
CA ARG A 270 19.09 8.35 -19.97
C ARG A 270 17.75 9.00 -19.65
N GLU A 271 17.20 8.72 -18.47
CA GLU A 271 16.49 9.77 -17.73
C GLU A 271 17.54 10.68 -17.09
N VAL A 272 17.32 11.97 -17.24
CA VAL A 272 18.24 13.06 -16.87
C VAL A 272 18.59 12.97 -15.38
N ASP A 273 19.88 12.95 -15.09
CA ASP A 273 20.44 13.09 -13.74
C ASP A 273 19.92 14.39 -13.09
N ILE A 274 19.04 14.27 -12.10
CA ILE A 274 18.70 15.34 -11.14
C ILE A 274 19.53 15.11 -9.84
N ALA A 275 20.74 14.57 -9.97
CA ALA A 275 21.65 14.35 -8.85
C ALA A 275 22.54 15.58 -8.55
N GLU A 276 22.62 16.56 -9.46
CA GLU A 276 23.45 17.77 -9.27
C GLU A 276 22.66 19.04 -8.89
N ALA A 277 21.37 18.95 -8.52
CA ALA A 277 20.56 20.12 -8.19
C ALA A 277 20.18 20.27 -6.70
N ILE A 278 20.55 19.35 -5.81
CA ILE A 278 20.19 19.44 -4.36
C ILE A 278 21.37 19.06 -3.45
N ALA A 279 22.54 19.62 -3.72
CA ALA A 279 23.66 19.60 -2.76
C ALA A 279 23.82 20.93 -1.99
N GLU A 280 23.03 21.96 -2.30
CA GLU A 280 23.05 23.24 -1.58
C GLU A 280 21.63 23.80 -1.43
N VAL A 281 20.88 23.28 -0.46
CA VAL A 281 19.77 24.02 0.16
C VAL A 281 19.83 23.77 1.67
N GLU A 282 20.72 24.48 2.35
CA GLU A 282 20.42 24.85 3.73
C GLU A 282 19.24 25.84 3.66
N GLY A 283 18.06 25.38 4.10
CA GLY A 283 16.90 26.25 4.25
C GLY A 283 17.19 27.35 5.29
N PRO A 284 16.89 28.62 5.00
CA PRO A 284 17.14 29.70 5.94
C PRO A 284 16.08 29.69 7.05
N ASN A 285 16.54 29.55 8.29
CA ASN A 285 15.91 29.99 9.54
C ASN A 285 14.49 29.46 9.89
N GLY A 286 14.46 28.44 10.75
CA GLY A 286 13.64 28.47 11.98
C GLY A 286 12.21 27.88 11.93
N HIS A 287 12.08 26.66 12.46
CA HIS A 287 10.84 25.91 12.79
C HIS A 287 10.08 25.24 11.63
N ASP A 288 10.69 24.25 10.97
CA ASP A 288 9.93 23.29 10.16
C ASP A 288 9.12 22.34 11.05
N VAL A 289 7.85 22.66 11.26
CA VAL A 289 6.88 21.74 11.86
C VAL A 289 6.38 20.81 10.77
N THR A 290 6.70 19.52 10.86
CA THR A 290 6.23 18.53 9.89
C THR A 290 4.69 18.43 9.93
N LEU A 291 4.06 17.95 8.85
CA LEU A 291 2.61 17.73 8.81
C LEU A 291 2.13 16.83 9.97
N GLU A 292 2.93 15.81 10.31
CA GLU A 292 2.66 14.93 11.44
C GLU A 292 2.72 15.66 12.78
N ASP A 293 3.77 16.47 13.01
CA ASP A 293 3.90 17.24 14.24
C ASP A 293 2.77 18.26 14.38
N GLY A 294 2.41 18.94 13.29
CA GLY A 294 1.29 19.87 13.25
C GLY A 294 -0.02 19.16 13.58
N PHE A 295 -0.25 17.99 13.00
CA PHE A 295 -1.44 17.20 13.28
C PHE A 295 -1.48 16.69 14.73
N ASN A 296 -0.39 16.13 15.24
CA ASN A 296 -0.30 15.63 16.60
C ASN A 296 -0.53 16.74 17.64
N LYS A 297 -0.08 17.97 17.36
CA LYS A 297 -0.38 19.14 18.19
C LYS A 297 -1.88 19.46 18.21
N ILE A 298 -2.56 19.44 17.07
CA ILE A 298 -3.98 19.83 17.03
C ILE A 298 -4.94 18.74 17.51
N LYS A 299 -4.56 17.46 17.45
CA LYS A 299 -5.50 16.37 17.72
C LYS A 299 -6.02 16.41 19.16
N ASP A 300 -5.18 16.83 20.11
CA ASP A 300 -5.50 16.91 21.54
C ASP A 300 -5.67 18.38 22.01
N ASP A 301 -5.61 19.36 21.09
CA ASP A 301 -5.73 20.79 21.39
C ASP A 301 -7.21 21.21 21.51
N VAL A 302 -7.60 21.58 22.73
CA VAL A 302 -8.97 22.04 23.05
C VAL A 302 -9.34 23.28 22.23
N SER A 303 -8.40 24.20 21.99
CA SER A 303 -8.67 25.44 21.25
C SER A 303 -8.94 25.15 19.77
N PHE A 304 -8.20 24.22 19.17
CA PHE A 304 -8.44 23.78 17.80
C PHE A 304 -9.84 23.16 17.66
N TRP A 305 -10.21 22.27 18.58
CA TRP A 305 -11.53 21.64 18.52
C TRP A 305 -12.67 22.62 18.83
N ALA A 306 -12.44 23.64 19.66
CA ALA A 306 -13.40 24.72 19.85
C ALA A 306 -13.60 25.53 18.56
N GLU A 307 -12.53 25.86 17.84
CA GLU A 307 -12.60 26.50 16.53
C GLU A 307 -13.32 25.60 15.51
N PHE A 308 -12.93 24.33 15.40
CA PHE A 308 -13.60 23.37 14.51
C PHE A 308 -15.11 23.25 14.82
N ARG A 309 -15.48 23.18 16.10
CA ARG A 309 -16.89 23.10 16.54
C ARG A 309 -17.68 24.38 16.31
N SER A 310 -17.02 25.54 16.29
CA SER A 310 -17.69 26.82 15.97
C SER A 310 -18.29 26.85 14.56
N TYR A 311 -17.87 25.94 13.68
CA TYR A 311 -18.41 25.79 12.32
C TYR A 311 -19.48 24.68 12.21
N TYR A 312 -19.97 24.11 13.31
CA TYR A 312 -20.97 23.02 13.22
C TYR A 312 -22.25 23.47 12.52
N ASP A 313 -22.79 24.64 12.86
CA ASP A 313 -23.96 25.21 12.18
C ASP A 313 -23.73 25.37 10.68
N TYR A 314 -22.53 25.81 10.29
CA TYR A 314 -22.14 25.96 8.89
C TYR A 314 -22.05 24.62 8.15
N MET A 315 -21.57 23.56 8.83
CA MET A 315 -21.48 22.23 8.25
C MET A 315 -22.82 21.49 8.22
N GLY A 316 -23.81 21.93 9.01
CA GLY A 316 -25.08 21.24 9.22
C GLY A 316 -25.00 20.16 10.29
N ARG A 317 -24.25 20.39 11.37
CA ARG A 317 -23.99 19.42 12.44
C ARG A 317 -24.70 19.79 13.76
N PRO A 318 -25.09 18.81 14.58
CA PRO A 318 -25.02 17.37 14.32
C PRO A 318 -25.98 16.96 13.19
N SER A 319 -25.57 16.05 12.32
CA SER A 319 -26.46 15.56 11.26
C SER A 319 -27.58 14.70 11.88
N ARG A 320 -28.76 14.67 11.27
CA ARG A 320 -29.89 13.91 11.85
C ARG A 320 -29.62 12.40 11.83
N LEU A 321 -30.00 11.74 12.91
CA LEU A 321 -30.15 10.29 12.98
C LEU A 321 -31.62 9.96 12.70
N HIS A 322 -31.90 9.12 11.72
CA HIS A 322 -33.26 8.89 11.22
C HIS A 322 -33.59 7.41 11.20
N LEU A 323 -34.68 6.99 11.86
CA LEU A 323 -35.20 5.63 11.77
C LEU A 323 -35.82 5.40 10.38
N ALA A 324 -35.28 4.44 9.64
CA ALA A 324 -35.83 4.02 8.37
C ALA A 324 -36.94 2.98 8.61
N GLU A 325 -38.15 3.45 8.95
CA GLU A 325 -39.29 2.63 9.37
C GLU A 325 -39.60 1.49 8.39
N ARG A 326 -39.83 1.80 7.11
CA ARG A 326 -40.13 0.79 6.08
C ARG A 326 -39.00 -0.21 5.85
N LEU A 327 -37.74 0.22 5.99
CA LEU A 327 -36.58 -0.65 5.81
C LEU A 327 -36.41 -1.57 7.04
N THR A 328 -36.71 -1.04 8.22
CA THR A 328 -36.77 -1.80 9.48
C THR A 328 -37.86 -2.87 9.41
N GLU A 329 -39.08 -2.52 8.99
CA GLU A 329 -40.19 -3.45 8.77
C GLU A 329 -39.80 -4.55 7.77
N HIS A 330 -39.18 -4.17 6.65
CA HIS A 330 -38.73 -5.11 5.64
C HIS A 330 -37.64 -6.07 6.16
N ALA A 331 -36.72 -5.59 7.00
CA ALA A 331 -35.67 -6.41 7.58
C ALA A 331 -36.19 -7.39 8.64
N GLY A 332 -37.32 -7.09 9.29
CA GLY A 332 -38.05 -8.01 10.17
C GLY A 332 -37.33 -8.41 11.46
N GLY A 333 -36.27 -7.71 11.85
CA GLY A 333 -35.50 -8.04 13.05
C GLY A 333 -34.73 -6.87 13.65
N ALA A 334 -33.88 -6.21 12.86
CA ALA A 334 -33.08 -5.08 13.33
C ALA A 334 -33.75 -3.72 13.04
N ASN A 335 -33.65 -2.78 13.99
CA ASN A 335 -33.96 -1.37 13.73
C ASN A 335 -32.87 -0.75 12.87
N ILE A 336 -33.24 -0.20 11.71
CA ILE A 336 -32.30 0.38 10.75
C ILE A 336 -32.35 1.90 10.83
N TRP A 337 -31.24 2.48 11.29
CA TRP A 337 -31.07 3.92 11.44
C TRP A 337 -30.08 4.46 10.41
N LEU A 338 -30.38 5.62 9.84
CA LEU A 338 -29.56 6.31 8.85
C LEU A 338 -29.00 7.60 9.45
N LYS A 339 -27.67 7.71 9.49
CA LYS A 339 -26.97 8.96 9.83
C LYS A 339 -26.90 9.83 8.57
N ARG A 340 -27.68 10.91 8.56
CA ARG A 340 -27.98 11.72 7.36
C ARG A 340 -26.88 12.70 6.98
N GLU A 341 -25.65 12.22 6.82
CA GLU A 341 -24.51 13.03 6.34
C GLU A 341 -24.69 13.50 4.88
N ASP A 342 -25.63 12.91 4.14
CA ASP A 342 -26.06 13.37 2.81
C ASP A 342 -26.72 14.76 2.83
N LEU A 343 -27.23 15.19 4.00
CA LEU A 343 -27.91 16.48 4.18
C LEU A 343 -27.00 17.60 4.71
N ASN A 344 -25.71 17.33 4.90
CA ASN A 344 -24.75 18.37 5.26
C ASN A 344 -24.67 19.46 4.18
N HIS A 345 -24.15 20.65 4.50
CA HIS A 345 -24.13 21.82 3.60
C HIS A 345 -23.61 21.52 2.17
N THR A 346 -22.61 20.64 2.05
CA THR A 346 -22.01 20.26 0.75
C THR A 346 -22.57 18.97 0.15
N GLY A 347 -23.61 18.40 0.76
CA GLY A 347 -24.27 17.17 0.33
C GLY A 347 -23.52 15.88 0.69
N SER A 348 -22.53 15.95 1.60
CA SER A 348 -21.80 14.76 2.06
C SER A 348 -21.06 14.95 3.38
N HIS A 349 -20.55 13.84 3.93
CA HIS A 349 -19.64 13.82 5.07
C HIS A 349 -18.26 14.44 4.78
N LYS A 350 -17.92 14.77 3.53
CA LYS A 350 -16.56 15.23 3.18
C LYS A 350 -16.22 16.60 3.77
N ILE A 351 -17.22 17.40 4.14
CA ILE A 351 -17.03 18.74 4.74
C ILE A 351 -16.29 18.70 6.08
N ASN A 352 -16.52 17.67 6.90
CA ASN A 352 -15.86 17.52 8.20
C ASN A 352 -14.34 17.46 8.03
N ASN A 353 -13.91 16.61 7.10
CA ASN A 353 -12.52 16.40 6.77
C ASN A 353 -11.90 17.62 6.07
N ALA A 354 -12.61 18.21 5.11
CA ALA A 354 -12.14 19.38 4.38
C ALA A 354 -11.89 20.57 5.31
N LEU A 355 -12.83 20.85 6.22
CA LEU A 355 -12.67 21.91 7.22
C LEU A 355 -11.51 21.64 8.16
N GLY A 356 -11.42 20.41 8.71
CA GLY A 356 -10.38 20.06 9.67
C GLY A 356 -8.98 20.20 9.08
N GLN A 357 -8.77 19.71 7.86
CA GLN A 357 -7.49 19.83 7.17
C GLN A 357 -7.19 21.27 6.74
N LEU A 358 -8.19 22.08 6.39
CA LEU A 358 -7.97 23.49 6.10
C LEU A 358 -7.52 24.27 7.35
N LEU A 359 -8.13 24.02 8.51
CA LEU A 359 -7.70 24.64 9.77
C LEU A 359 -6.28 24.20 10.16
N LEU A 360 -5.94 22.92 9.94
CA LEU A 360 -4.57 22.42 10.08
C LEU A 360 -3.61 23.15 9.14
N ALA A 361 -3.97 23.32 7.86
CA ALA A 361 -3.18 24.04 6.87
C ALA A 361 -2.87 25.48 7.32
N LYS A 362 -3.87 26.18 7.86
CA LYS A 362 -3.69 27.53 8.43
C LYS A 362 -2.72 27.54 9.60
N LYS A 363 -2.84 26.58 10.54
CA LYS A 363 -1.91 26.46 11.68
C LYS A 363 -0.48 26.12 11.23
N LEU A 364 -0.33 25.42 10.10
CA LEU A 364 0.95 25.13 9.46
C LEU A 364 1.48 26.26 8.56
N GLY A 365 0.80 27.41 8.50
CA GLY A 365 1.23 28.56 7.69
C GLY A 365 1.09 28.35 6.18
N LYS A 366 0.33 27.33 5.73
CA LYS A 366 0.14 27.04 4.30
C LYS A 366 -0.80 28.08 3.69
N THR A 367 -0.48 28.51 2.47
CA THR A 367 -1.20 29.59 1.76
C THR A 367 -2.04 29.08 0.60
N ARG A 368 -1.82 27.83 0.17
CA ARG A 368 -2.49 27.21 -0.98
C ARG A 368 -3.02 25.83 -0.61
N ILE A 369 -4.15 25.47 -1.20
CA ILE A 369 -4.77 24.15 -1.02
C ILE A 369 -4.84 23.42 -2.36
N ILE A 370 -4.50 22.14 -2.33
CA ILE A 370 -4.84 21.22 -3.40
C ILE A 370 -5.67 20.05 -2.87
N ALA A 371 -6.43 19.40 -3.75
CA ALA A 371 -7.21 18.20 -3.44
C ALA A 371 -7.36 17.30 -4.67
N GLU A 372 -7.80 16.06 -4.47
CA GLU A 372 -8.17 15.12 -5.51
C GLU A 372 -9.66 14.79 -5.47
N THR A 373 -10.30 14.41 -6.57
CA THR A 373 -11.68 13.91 -6.49
C THR A 373 -12.02 12.95 -7.62
N GLY A 374 -13.00 12.07 -7.36
CA GLY A 374 -13.58 11.14 -8.33
C GLY A 374 -15.03 11.51 -8.57
N ALA A 375 -15.92 11.06 -7.68
CA ALA A 375 -17.35 11.42 -7.72
C ALA A 375 -17.64 12.94 -7.59
N GLY A 376 -16.65 13.76 -7.24
CA GLY A 376 -16.77 15.21 -7.16
C GLY A 376 -17.08 15.76 -5.76
N GLN A 377 -17.71 14.99 -4.87
CA GLN A 377 -18.16 15.46 -3.55
C GLN A 377 -17.02 15.99 -2.65
N HIS A 378 -15.86 15.32 -2.64
CA HIS A 378 -14.70 15.81 -1.86
C HIS A 378 -14.17 17.13 -2.42
N GLY A 379 -14.01 17.21 -3.74
CA GLY A 379 -13.59 18.44 -4.40
C GLY A 379 -14.56 19.60 -4.16
N VAL A 380 -15.89 19.36 -4.15
CA VAL A 380 -16.89 20.37 -3.80
C VAL A 380 -16.75 20.80 -2.34
N ALA A 381 -16.57 19.86 -1.41
CA ALA A 381 -16.36 20.17 0.00
C ALA A 381 -15.09 21.01 0.23
N THR A 382 -13.98 20.63 -0.40
CA THR A 382 -12.72 21.37 -0.31
C THR A 382 -12.83 22.75 -0.94
N ALA A 383 -13.40 22.87 -2.15
CA ALA A 383 -13.62 24.17 -2.79
C ALA A 383 -14.51 25.09 -1.92
N THR A 384 -15.52 24.53 -1.25
CA THR A 384 -16.44 25.26 -0.37
C THR A 384 -15.70 25.87 0.83
N VAL A 385 -14.86 25.08 1.52
CA VAL A 385 -14.09 25.62 2.64
C VAL A 385 -13.02 26.60 2.16
N CYS A 386 -12.32 26.30 1.06
CA CYS A 386 -11.35 27.23 0.47
C CYS A 386 -11.97 28.58 0.12
N ALA A 387 -13.16 28.60 -0.47
CA ALA A 387 -13.91 29.82 -0.77
C ALA A 387 -14.24 30.62 0.50
N ARG A 388 -14.68 29.94 1.57
CA ARG A 388 -14.98 30.57 2.86
C ARG A 388 -13.77 31.23 3.51
N PHE A 389 -12.61 30.57 3.43
CA PHE A 389 -11.38 31.02 4.09
C PHE A 389 -10.46 31.83 3.17
N GLY A 390 -10.88 32.11 1.93
CA GLY A 390 -10.09 32.89 0.98
C GLY A 390 -8.79 32.21 0.54
N MET A 391 -8.72 30.88 0.56
CA MET A 391 -7.53 30.12 0.18
C MET A 391 -7.63 29.63 -1.27
N PRO A 392 -6.64 29.87 -2.15
CA PRO A 392 -6.62 29.30 -3.49
C PRO A 392 -6.72 27.77 -3.47
N CYS A 393 -7.58 27.22 -4.32
CA CYS A 393 -7.85 25.78 -4.38
C CYS A 393 -7.62 25.24 -5.80
N THR A 394 -6.81 24.19 -5.93
CA THR A 394 -6.70 23.39 -7.15
C THR A 394 -7.14 21.96 -6.90
N VAL A 395 -8.14 21.48 -7.64
CA VAL A 395 -8.67 20.12 -7.53
C VAL A 395 -8.24 19.30 -8.75
N TYR A 396 -7.52 18.21 -8.52
CA TYR A 396 -7.17 17.22 -9.53
C TYR A 396 -8.31 16.21 -9.64
N MET A 397 -8.71 15.88 -10.86
CA MET A 397 -9.82 14.97 -11.12
C MET A 397 -9.54 14.21 -12.41
N GLY A 398 -9.76 12.89 -12.41
CA GLY A 398 -9.54 12.08 -13.61
C GLY A 398 -10.40 12.59 -14.78
N ALA A 399 -9.86 12.64 -16.00
CA ALA A 399 -10.59 13.23 -17.13
C ALA A 399 -11.93 12.51 -17.44
N GLU A 400 -12.00 11.20 -17.23
CA GLU A 400 -13.26 10.45 -17.37
C GLU A 400 -14.25 10.80 -16.24
N ASP A 401 -13.76 11.02 -15.02
CA ASP A 401 -14.59 11.47 -13.90
C ASP A 401 -15.07 12.92 -14.11
N VAL A 402 -14.23 13.82 -14.64
CA VAL A 402 -14.61 15.19 -15.04
C VAL A 402 -15.80 15.16 -16.00
N ARG A 403 -15.76 14.25 -16.98
CA ARG A 403 -16.83 14.06 -17.95
C ARG A 403 -18.10 13.53 -17.29
N ARG A 404 -18.00 12.49 -16.45
CA ARG A 404 -19.14 11.84 -15.77
C ARG A 404 -19.79 12.72 -14.72
N GLN A 405 -19.02 13.57 -14.04
CA GLN A 405 -19.46 14.37 -12.90
C GLN A 405 -19.44 15.88 -13.20
N ALA A 406 -19.81 16.25 -14.42
CA ALA A 406 -19.77 17.63 -14.92
C ALA A 406 -20.48 18.64 -13.99
N LEU A 407 -21.58 18.24 -13.32
CA LEU A 407 -22.29 19.11 -12.38
C LEU A 407 -21.42 19.46 -11.14
N ASN A 408 -20.69 18.49 -10.60
CA ASN A 408 -19.79 18.75 -9.47
C ASN A 408 -18.57 19.56 -9.91
N VAL A 409 -18.06 19.33 -11.13
CA VAL A 409 -17.01 20.17 -11.73
C VAL A 409 -17.46 21.62 -11.87
N PHE A 410 -18.68 21.84 -12.34
CA PHE A 410 -19.29 23.16 -12.43
C PHE A 410 -19.39 23.82 -11.04
N ARG A 411 -19.88 23.10 -10.03
CA ARG A 411 -19.96 23.60 -8.64
C ARG A 411 -18.59 24.01 -8.09
N MET A 412 -17.55 23.18 -8.30
CA MET A 412 -16.18 23.49 -7.86
C MET A 412 -15.67 24.79 -8.49
N ARG A 413 -15.89 24.97 -9.79
CA ARG A 413 -15.48 26.20 -10.51
C ARG A 413 -16.26 27.42 -10.05
N LEU A 414 -17.56 27.29 -9.77
CA LEU A 414 -18.39 28.37 -9.23
C LEU A 414 -17.89 28.84 -7.85
N LEU A 415 -17.36 27.91 -7.05
CA LEU A 415 -16.71 28.18 -5.76
C LEU A 415 -15.28 28.72 -5.90
N GLY A 416 -14.80 28.98 -7.13
CA GLY A 416 -13.48 29.56 -7.39
C GLY A 416 -12.32 28.56 -7.42
N ALA A 417 -12.59 27.25 -7.35
CA ALA A 417 -11.54 26.25 -7.47
C ALA A 417 -11.13 26.01 -8.94
N ARG A 418 -9.82 25.88 -9.18
CA ARG A 418 -9.29 25.40 -10.46
C ARG A 418 -9.44 23.89 -10.52
N VAL A 419 -10.09 23.35 -11.55
CA VAL A 419 -10.20 21.90 -11.75
C VAL A 419 -9.25 21.46 -12.86
N VAL A 420 -8.29 20.58 -12.52
CA VAL A 420 -7.31 20.01 -13.44
C VAL A 420 -7.76 18.60 -13.83
N ALA A 421 -8.06 18.41 -15.12
CA ALA A 421 -8.38 17.10 -15.68
C ALA A 421 -7.10 16.29 -15.85
N VAL A 422 -7.02 15.13 -15.19
CA VAL A 422 -5.86 14.22 -15.26
C VAL A 422 -6.09 13.24 -16.40
N GLU A 423 -5.29 13.39 -17.45
CA GLU A 423 -5.33 12.59 -18.68
C GLU A 423 -4.44 11.32 -18.60
N ALA A 424 -3.59 11.23 -17.59
CA ALA A 424 -2.71 10.10 -17.39
C ALA A 424 -3.46 8.85 -16.87
N GLY A 425 -2.97 7.67 -17.24
CA GLY A 425 -3.45 6.40 -16.70
C GLY A 425 -4.88 6.06 -17.08
N SER A 426 -5.65 5.58 -16.10
CA SER A 426 -7.07 5.21 -16.27
C SER A 426 -8.01 6.42 -16.33
N LYS A 427 -7.49 7.63 -16.09
CA LYS A 427 -8.24 8.89 -16.07
C LYS A 427 -9.35 8.91 -15.02
N THR A 428 -9.13 8.25 -13.89
CA THR A 428 -10.09 8.17 -12.76
C THR A 428 -9.47 8.72 -11.47
N LEU A 429 -10.23 8.70 -10.35
CA LEU A 429 -9.80 9.11 -9.01
C LEU A 429 -8.38 8.68 -8.65
N ARG A 430 -7.98 7.45 -8.98
CA ARG A 430 -6.65 6.94 -8.64
C ARG A 430 -5.54 7.79 -9.27
N ASP A 431 -5.70 8.19 -10.52
CA ASP A 431 -4.73 9.02 -11.24
C ASP A 431 -4.74 10.45 -10.68
N ALA A 432 -5.91 10.94 -10.29
CA ALA A 432 -6.06 12.24 -9.61
C ALA A 432 -5.33 12.29 -8.26
N VAL A 433 -5.40 11.22 -7.44
CA VAL A 433 -4.65 11.11 -6.17
C VAL A 433 -3.15 11.22 -6.45
N ASN A 434 -2.65 10.47 -7.44
CA ASN A 434 -1.22 10.46 -7.76
C ASN A 434 -0.73 11.82 -8.25
N GLU A 435 -1.52 12.49 -9.09
CA GLU A 435 -1.15 13.80 -9.64
C GLU A 435 -1.20 14.90 -8.58
N ALA A 436 -2.20 14.86 -7.68
CA ALA A 436 -2.25 15.77 -6.54
C ALA A 436 -1.04 15.57 -5.61
N LEU A 437 -0.66 14.32 -5.31
CA LEU A 437 0.52 14.03 -4.50
C LEU A 437 1.81 14.55 -5.14
N ARG A 438 1.99 14.37 -6.46
CA ARG A 438 3.15 14.92 -7.17
C ARG A 438 3.21 16.43 -7.07
N ALA A 439 2.09 17.11 -7.33
CA ALA A 439 2.01 18.57 -7.24
C ALA A 439 2.30 19.07 -5.82
N TRP A 440 1.84 18.35 -4.80
CA TRP A 440 2.11 18.69 -3.41
C TRP A 440 3.59 18.61 -3.06
N VAL A 441 4.28 17.56 -3.50
CA VAL A 441 5.71 17.34 -3.23
C VAL A 441 6.58 18.46 -3.83
N VAL A 442 6.15 19.07 -4.94
CA VAL A 442 6.88 20.17 -5.59
C VAL A 442 6.79 21.48 -4.80
N GLU A 443 5.66 21.74 -4.13
CA GLU A 443 5.39 23.01 -3.42
C GLU A 443 5.07 22.80 -1.93
N LEU A 444 5.83 21.93 -1.26
CA LEU A 444 5.57 21.52 0.13
C LEU A 444 5.45 22.69 1.12
N ASP A 445 6.27 23.73 0.96
CA ASP A 445 6.36 24.84 1.91
C ASP A 445 5.09 25.69 1.95
N THR A 446 4.45 25.88 0.80
CA THR A 446 3.30 26.78 0.65
C THR A 446 1.96 26.05 0.51
N THR A 447 1.98 24.79 0.07
CA THR A 447 0.78 24.05 -0.31
C THR A 447 0.44 22.94 0.70
N HIS A 448 -0.84 22.88 1.09
CA HIS A 448 -1.40 21.73 1.81
C HIS A 448 -2.28 20.88 0.89
N TYR A 449 -2.08 19.57 0.93
CA TYR A 449 -2.91 18.61 0.23
C TYR A 449 -4.05 18.11 1.14
N ILE A 450 -5.28 18.53 0.85
CA ILE A 450 -6.48 18.03 1.53
C ILE A 450 -6.93 16.73 0.85
N ILE A 451 -6.50 15.61 1.41
CA ILE A 451 -6.86 14.27 0.92
C ILE A 451 -8.27 13.87 1.37
N GLY A 452 -9.05 13.25 0.48
CA GLY A 452 -10.48 13.04 0.69
C GLY A 452 -10.89 11.72 1.33
N SER A 453 -9.96 10.76 1.43
CA SER A 453 -10.22 9.42 1.97
C SER A 453 -9.06 8.99 2.86
N ALA A 454 -9.28 8.01 3.73
CA ALA A 454 -8.26 7.45 4.62
C ALA A 454 -7.27 6.57 3.83
N ILE A 455 -6.57 7.19 2.88
CA ILE A 455 -5.63 6.61 1.93
C ILE A 455 -4.34 7.44 1.95
N GLY A 456 -3.33 7.00 1.21
CA GLY A 456 -2.04 7.69 1.16
C GLY A 456 -1.13 7.36 2.34
N PRO A 457 0.07 7.95 2.39
CA PRO A 457 1.04 7.69 3.46
C PRO A 457 0.58 8.31 4.78
N HIS A 458 1.05 7.76 5.91
CA HIS A 458 0.94 8.44 7.20
C HIS A 458 1.52 9.87 7.09
N PRO A 459 0.89 10.90 7.69
CA PRO A 459 -0.25 10.86 8.62
C PRO A 459 -1.65 10.98 7.99
N PHE A 460 -1.79 11.00 6.67
CA PHE A 460 -3.05 11.28 5.99
C PHE A 460 -4.23 10.37 6.39
N PRO A 461 -4.10 9.02 6.44
CA PRO A 461 -5.20 8.17 6.89
C PRO A 461 -5.69 8.51 8.30
N THR A 462 -4.76 8.84 9.20
CA THR A 462 -5.06 9.20 10.59
C THR A 462 -5.77 10.55 10.67
N ILE A 463 -5.34 11.54 9.87
CA ILE A 463 -5.97 12.86 9.77
C ILE A 463 -7.44 12.71 9.34
N VAL A 464 -7.69 12.00 8.24
CA VAL A 464 -9.05 11.81 7.71
C VAL A 464 -9.92 11.07 8.71
N ARG A 465 -9.42 9.98 9.31
CA ARG A 465 -10.13 9.23 10.34
C ARG A 465 -10.51 10.12 11.52
N THR A 466 -9.59 10.96 12.00
CA THR A 466 -9.82 11.84 13.15
C THR A 466 -10.92 12.85 12.87
N PHE A 467 -10.89 13.55 11.74
CA PHE A 467 -11.95 14.53 11.43
C PHE A 467 -13.28 13.88 11.08
N GLN A 468 -13.29 12.65 10.57
CA GLN A 468 -14.53 11.89 10.34
C GLN A 468 -15.09 11.23 11.60
N SER A 469 -14.31 11.11 12.68
CA SER A 469 -14.76 10.50 13.94
C SER A 469 -15.98 11.19 14.56
N VAL A 470 -16.22 12.46 14.21
CA VAL A 470 -17.40 13.23 14.60
C VAL A 470 -18.70 12.50 14.29
N ILE A 471 -18.77 11.77 13.16
CA ILE A 471 -19.96 11.01 12.75
C ILE A 471 -20.26 9.92 13.78
N GLY A 472 -19.23 9.17 14.19
CA GLY A 472 -19.36 8.09 15.17
C GLY A 472 -19.66 8.61 16.57
N ASN A 473 -19.04 9.73 16.97
CA ASN A 473 -19.29 10.35 18.28
C ASN A 473 -20.74 10.85 18.39
N GLU A 474 -21.21 11.59 17.38
CA GLU A 474 -22.61 12.04 17.34
C GLU A 474 -23.59 10.87 17.30
N THR A 475 -23.31 9.85 16.49
CA THR A 475 -24.18 8.67 16.38
C THR A 475 -24.32 7.97 17.73
N LYS A 476 -23.23 7.85 18.50
CA LYS A 476 -23.27 7.27 19.85
C LYS A 476 -24.13 8.10 20.80
N THR A 477 -23.92 9.42 20.85
CA THR A 477 -24.71 10.31 21.70
C THR A 477 -26.18 10.28 21.33
N GLN A 478 -26.52 10.47 20.05
CA GLN A 478 -27.89 10.45 19.56
C GLN A 478 -28.57 9.09 19.81
N MET A 479 -27.86 7.97 19.61
CA MET A 479 -28.44 6.66 19.88
C MET A 479 -28.64 6.38 21.38
N MET A 480 -27.81 6.96 22.25
CA MET A 480 -28.05 6.91 23.70
C MET A 480 -29.31 7.69 24.06
N GLU A 481 -29.48 8.90 23.51
CA GLU A 481 -30.69 9.72 23.70
C GLU A 481 -31.95 9.01 23.22
N GLU A 482 -31.91 8.35 22.06
CA GLU A 482 -33.03 7.55 21.56
C GLU A 482 -33.31 6.35 22.49
N ARG A 483 -32.27 5.63 22.96
CA ARG A 483 -32.47 4.50 23.87
C ARG A 483 -33.10 4.93 25.20
N ASP A 484 -32.63 6.03 25.79
CA ASP A 484 -33.19 6.56 27.05
C ASP A 484 -34.62 7.10 26.87
N TYR A 485 -35.08 7.33 25.64
CA TYR A 485 -36.47 7.67 25.34
C TYR A 485 -37.39 6.43 25.26
N PHE A 486 -36.83 5.26 24.95
CA PHE A 486 -37.58 4.00 24.82
C PHE A 486 -37.53 3.10 26.08
N TYR A 487 -36.75 3.46 27.10
CA TYR A 487 -36.71 2.84 28.43
C TYR A 487 -37.21 3.81 29.49
#